data_AF-A0A7Y2ZZD1-F1
#
_entry.id   AF-A0A7Y2ZZD1-F1
#
_cell.length_a   1.000
_cell.length_b   1.000
_cell.length_c   1.000
_cell.angle_alpha   90.00
_cell.angle_beta   90.00
_cell.angle_gamma   90.00
#
_symmetry.space_group_name_H-M   'P 1'
#
loop_
_entity.id
_entity.type
_entity.pdbx_description
1 polymer ?
#
loop_
_entity_poly.entity_id
_entity_poly.type
_entity_poly.pdbx_seq_one_letter_code
_entity_poly.pdbx_strand_id
1 'polypeptide(L)'
;MRDYATSWLIKIILGAIVVVFVFWGVGSFRDRKSNVIASVNGEAVSLEEYRSTYNNLLEQMRQRFGNNLNEEVLKMLQLDQQALDQLIEQRLLMQE
;
A
#
# COMPACT_ATOMS: atom_id res chain seq x y z
N MET A 1 -6.06 29.42 46.26
CA MET A 1 -5.06 29.26 45.18
C MET A 1 -5.14 27.81 44.73
N ARG A 2 -6.07 27.51 43.81
CA ARG A 2 -6.54 26.15 43.49
C ARG A 2 -6.51 25.91 41.98
N ASP A 3 -5.52 26.41 41.24
CA ASP A 3 -5.66 26.46 39.78
C ASP A 3 -4.50 25.83 39.00
N TYR A 4 -3.52 25.22 39.68
CA TYR A 4 -2.37 24.58 39.00
C TYR A 4 -2.35 23.05 39.09
N ALA A 5 -2.97 22.46 40.12
CA ALA A 5 -2.97 21.01 40.32
C ALA A 5 -3.78 20.28 39.23
N THR A 6 -4.89 20.87 38.76
CA THR A 6 -5.71 20.31 37.69
C THR A 6 -4.94 20.26 36.36
N SER A 7 -4.16 21.30 36.04
CA SER A 7 -3.38 21.35 34.80
C SER A 7 -2.26 20.31 34.77
N TRP A 8 -1.57 20.09 35.90
CA TRP A 8 -0.49 19.10 35.97
C TRP A 8 -1.02 17.67 35.92
N LEU A 9 -2.11 17.38 36.66
CA LEU A 9 -2.72 16.05 36.68
C LEU A 9 -3.24 15.66 35.29
N ILE A 10 -3.87 16.59 34.57
CA ILE A 10 -4.33 16.37 33.19
C ILE A 10 -3.17 16.05 32.25
N LYS A 11 -2.02 16.74 32.39
CA LYS A 11 -0.82 16.45 31.58
C LYS A 11 -0.29 15.03 31.79
N ILE A 12 -0.31 14.55 33.03
CA ILE A 12 0.11 13.17 33.34
C ILE A 12 -0.83 12.15 32.69
N ILE A 13 -2.14 12.33 32.84
CA ILE A 13 -3.15 11.42 32.26
C ILE A 13 -3.07 11.43 30.74
N LEU A 14 -2.96 12.62 30.14
CA LEU A 14 -2.83 12.78 28.69
C LEU A 14 -1.52 12.17 28.18
N GLY A 15 -0.41 12.35 28.89
CA GLY A 15 0.86 11.68 28.59
C GLY A 15 0.74 10.16 28.65
N ALA A 16 0.09 9.61 29.68
CA ALA A 16 -0.14 8.17 29.80
C ALA A 16 -0.98 7.63 28.63
N ILE A 17 -2.01 8.35 28.20
CA ILE A 17 -2.82 8.00 27.02
C ILE A 17 -1.95 7.99 25.75
N VAL A 18 -1.16 9.04 25.51
CA VAL A 18 -0.25 9.13 24.34
C VAL A 18 0.73 7.96 24.32
N VAL A 19 1.30 7.61 25.48
CA VAL A 19 2.20 6.46 25.61
C VAL A 19 1.48 5.18 25.20
N VAL A 20 0.26 4.94 25.70
CA VAL A 20 -0.54 3.78 25.28
C VAL A 20 -0.83 3.80 23.78
N PHE A 21 -1.17 4.94 23.17
CA PHE A 21 -1.38 5.05 21.71
C PHE A 21 -0.12 4.75 20.88
N VAL A 22 1.05 5.17 21.36
CA VAL A 22 2.35 4.88 20.73
C VAL A 22 2.67 3.39 20.81
N PHE A 23 2.48 2.77 21.97
CA PHE A 23 2.67 1.33 22.16
C PHE A 23 1.58 0.47 21.50
N TRP A 24 0.37 1.00 21.30
CA TRP A 24 -0.77 0.24 20.80
C TRP A 24 -0.99 0.34 19.29
N GLY A 25 -0.72 1.47 18.61
CA GLY A 25 -1.32 1.55 17.27
C GLY A 25 -1.03 2.69 16.32
N VAL A 26 -0.10 3.62 16.56
CA VAL A 26 0.39 4.45 15.43
C VAL A 26 1.20 3.65 14.41
N GLY A 27 1.56 2.40 14.74
CA GLY A 27 2.18 1.43 13.83
C GLY A 27 1.22 0.40 13.20
N SER A 28 -0.05 0.31 13.61
CA SER A 28 -0.96 -0.75 13.11
C SER A 28 -1.42 -0.53 11.65
N PHE A 29 -1.04 0.59 11.04
CA PHE A 29 -1.16 0.80 9.60
C PHE A 29 -0.07 0.11 8.78
N ARG A 30 1.01 -0.39 9.40
CA ARG A 30 2.07 -1.14 8.69
C ARG A 30 1.65 -2.59 8.37
N ASP A 31 0.62 -3.11 9.05
CA ASP A 31 0.16 -4.51 8.97
C ASP A 31 -1.09 -4.73 8.11
N ARG A 32 -1.42 -3.85 7.17
CA ARG A 32 -2.27 -4.25 6.04
C ARG A 32 -1.41 -5.00 5.02
N LYS A 33 -1.17 -6.28 5.34
CA LYS A 33 -0.84 -7.38 4.42
C LYS A 33 0.40 -7.20 3.54
N SER A 34 1.57 -7.32 4.15
CA SER A 34 2.81 -7.72 3.47
C SER A 34 2.70 -9.18 2.98
N ASN A 35 1.86 -9.46 1.99
CA ASN A 35 1.88 -10.73 1.26
C ASN A 35 2.86 -10.54 0.10
N VAL A 36 4.14 -10.35 0.42
CA VAL A 36 5.20 -10.06 -0.57
C VAL A 36 5.39 -11.28 -1.44
N ILE A 37 5.11 -11.13 -2.73
CA ILE A 37 5.19 -12.22 -3.72
C ILE A 37 6.53 -12.25 -4.42
N ALA A 38 7.20 -11.10 -4.50
CA ALA A 38 8.49 -10.95 -5.15
C ALA A 38 9.21 -9.72 -4.59
N SER A 39 10.53 -9.72 -4.70
CA SER A 39 11.33 -8.50 -4.58
C SER A 39 11.92 -8.16 -5.93
N VAL A 40 11.74 -6.91 -6.36
CA VAL A 40 12.34 -6.38 -7.58
C VAL A 40 13.38 -5.36 -7.15
N ASN A 41 14.65 -5.59 -7.52
CA ASN A 41 15.76 -4.69 -7.22
C ASN A 41 15.90 -4.30 -5.73
N GLY A 42 15.65 -5.24 -4.83
CA GLY A 42 15.74 -5.03 -3.37
C GLY A 42 14.50 -4.41 -2.73
N GLU A 43 13.47 -4.05 -3.52
CA GLU A 43 12.21 -3.53 -3.02
C GLU A 43 11.15 -4.63 -2.98
N ALA A 44 10.38 -4.69 -1.89
CA ALA A 44 9.34 -5.71 -1.71
C ALA A 44 8.07 -5.30 -2.48
N VAL A 45 7.59 -6.17 -3.36
CA VAL A 45 6.31 -6.02 -4.07
C VAL A 45 5.26 -6.85 -3.35
N SER A 46 4.24 -6.18 -2.80
CA SER A 46 3.13 -6.84 -2.14
C SER A 46 2.13 -7.41 -3.15
N LEU A 47 1.46 -8.52 -2.80
CA LEU A 47 0.40 -9.10 -3.63
C LEU A 47 -0.75 -8.10 -3.85
N GLU A 48 -1.03 -7.26 -2.85
CA GLU A 48 -2.08 -6.26 -2.94
C GLU A 48 -1.75 -5.20 -4.00
N GLU A 49 -0.50 -4.75 -4.03
CA GLU A 49 0.00 -3.82 -5.04
C GLU A 49 0.03 -4.44 -6.43
N TYR A 50 0.50 -5.69 -6.56
CA TYR A 50 0.42 -6.43 -7.83
C TYR A 50 -1.02 -6.55 -8.33
N ARG A 51 -1.96 -6.94 -7.46
CA ARG A 51 -3.38 -7.04 -7.81
C ARG A 51 -3.97 -5.71 -8.20
N SER A 52 -3.61 -4.62 -7.51
CA SER A 52 -4.08 -3.28 -7.82
C SER A 52 -3.61 -2.85 -9.22
N THR A 53 -2.32 -2.99 -9.51
CA THR A 53 -1.75 -2.65 -10.82
C THR A 53 -2.33 -3.52 -11.92
N TYR A 54 -2.42 -4.84 -11.70
CA TYR A 54 -3.03 -5.77 -12.65
C TYR A 54 -4.48 -5.39 -12.97
N ASN A 55 -5.30 -5.09 -11.95
CA ASN A 55 -6.69 -4.70 -12.16
C ASN A 55 -6.80 -3.36 -12.92
N ASN A 56 -5.93 -2.40 -12.63
CA ASN A 56 -5.90 -1.12 -13.35
C ASN A 56 -5.51 -1.31 -14.82
N LEU A 57 -4.54 -2.18 -15.09
CA LEU A 57 -4.13 -2.49 -16.46
C LEU A 57 -5.23 -3.26 -17.20
N LEU A 58 -5.87 -4.21 -16.53
CA LEU A 58 -7.02 -4.95 -17.06
C LEU A 58 -8.16 -4.01 -17.44
N GLU A 59 -8.49 -3.04 -16.59
CA GLU A 59 -9.55 -2.07 -16.86
C GLU A 59 -9.20 -1.15 -18.04
N GLN A 60 -7.95 -0.70 -18.16
CA GLN A 60 -7.49 0.06 -19.33
C GLN A 60 -7.58 -0.75 -20.62
N MET A 61 -7.18 -2.03 -20.58
CA MET A 61 -7.31 -2.91 -21.74
C MET A 61 -8.77 -3.16 -22.06
N ARG A 62 -9.62 -3.35 -21.05
CA ARG A 62 -11.07 -3.49 -21.21
C ARG A 62 -11.69 -2.27 -21.88
N GLN A 63 -11.24 -1.06 -21.55
CA GLN A 63 -11.71 0.16 -22.19
C GLN A 63 -11.25 0.27 -23.65
N ARG A 64 -10.05 -0.21 -23.99
CA ARG A 64 -9.50 -0.18 -25.35
C ARG A 64 -10.09 -1.26 -26.27
N PHE A 65 -10.17 -2.49 -25.78
CA PHE A 65 -10.59 -3.66 -26.55
C PHE A 65 -12.08 -3.98 -26.38
N GLY A 66 -12.73 -3.42 -25.36
CA GLY A 66 -14.16 -3.62 -25.11
C GLY A 66 -14.52 -5.09 -24.95
N ASN A 67 -15.49 -5.54 -25.74
CA ASN A 67 -15.95 -6.93 -25.78
C ASN A 67 -14.97 -7.91 -26.45
N ASN A 68 -13.90 -7.44 -27.08
CA ASN A 68 -12.88 -8.31 -27.68
C ASN A 68 -11.79 -8.72 -26.69
N LEU A 69 -11.87 -8.26 -25.44
CA LEU A 69 -10.94 -8.62 -24.39
C LEU A 69 -11.24 -10.03 -23.86
N ASN A 70 -10.55 -11.03 -24.39
CA ASN A 70 -10.62 -12.42 -23.94
C ASN A 70 -9.31 -12.84 -23.24
N GLU A 71 -9.38 -13.89 -22.39
CA GLU A 71 -8.20 -14.42 -21.71
C GLU A 71 -7.06 -14.82 -22.67
N GLU A 72 -7.38 -15.26 -23.89
CA GLU A 72 -6.38 -15.55 -24.92
C GLU A 72 -5.61 -14.31 -25.35
N VAL A 73 -6.30 -13.18 -25.53
CA VAL A 73 -5.68 -11.90 -25.88
C VAL A 73 -4.82 -11.38 -24.72
N LEU A 74 -5.30 -11.52 -23.48
CA LEU A 74 -4.53 -11.16 -22.28
C LEU A 74 -3.23 -11.96 -22.14
N LYS A 75 -3.28 -13.27 -22.43
CA LYS A 75 -2.10 -14.14 -22.44
C LYS A 75 -1.16 -13.82 -23.59
N MET A 76 -1.69 -13.57 -24.80
CA MET A 76 -0.88 -13.16 -25.95
C MET A 76 -0.15 -11.83 -25.71
N LEU A 77 -0.81 -10.88 -25.04
CA LEU A 77 -0.24 -9.59 -24.66
C LEU A 77 0.71 -9.67 -23.45
N GLN A 78 0.82 -10.84 -22.82
CA GLN A 78 1.61 -11.06 -21.60
C GLN A 78 1.29 -10.02 -20.52
N LEU A 79 0.00 -9.83 -20.24
CA LEU A 79 -0.49 -8.79 -19.32
C LEU A 79 0.19 -8.88 -17.93
N ASP A 80 0.50 -10.10 -17.48
CA ASP A 80 1.23 -10.34 -16.23
C ASP A 80 2.65 -9.73 -16.25
N GLN A 81 3.37 -9.84 -17.37
CA GLN A 81 4.70 -9.24 -17.51
C GLN A 81 4.62 -7.73 -17.59
N GLN A 82 3.64 -7.19 -18.32
CA GLN A 82 3.41 -5.75 -18.39
C GLN A 82 3.07 -5.14 -17.03
N ALA A 83 2.27 -5.84 -16.21
CA ALA A 83 1.95 -5.40 -14.86
C ALA A 83 3.19 -5.39 -13.95
N LEU A 84 4.09 -6.36 -14.10
CA LEU A 84 5.37 -6.36 -13.40
C LEU A 84 6.25 -5.21 -13.87
N ASP A 85 6.47 -5.05 -15.17
CA ASP A 85 7.32 -4.00 -15.74
C ASP A 85 6.85 -2.60 -15.31
N GLN A 86 5.54 -2.36 -15.31
CA GLN A 86 4.97 -1.10 -14.86
C GLN A 86 5.24 -0.84 -13.36
N LEU A 87 5.21 -1.87 -12.52
CA LEU A 87 5.62 -1.74 -11.13
C LEU A 87 7.11 -1.40 -11.02
N ILE A 88 7.98 -2.04 -11.81
CA ILE A 88 9.42 -1.74 -11.82
C ILE A 88 9.63 -0.27 -12.18
N GLU A 89 9.03 0.20 -13.27
CA GLU A 89 9.16 1.58 -13.75
C GLU A 89 8.64 2.59 -12.73
N GLN A 90 7.48 2.32 -12.12
CA GLN A 90 6.92 3.20 -11.09
C GLN A 90 7.84 3.30 -9.86
N ARG A 91 8.48 2.19 -9.46
CA ARG A 91 9.45 2.19 -8.37
C ARG A 91 10.73 2.93 -8.75
N LEU A 92 11.25 2.73 -9.97
CA LEU A 92 12.43 3.45 -10.47
C LEU A 92 12.19 4.97 -10.47
N LEU A 93 11.01 5.43 -10.91
CA LEU A 93 10.64 6.85 -10.90
C LEU A 93 10.51 7.45 -9.48
N MET A 94 10.22 6.64 -8.46
CA MET A 94 10.16 7.09 -7.07
C MET A 94 11.53 7.06 -6.37
N GLN A 95 12.52 6.38 -6.95
CA GLN A 95 13.89 6.31 -6.43
C GLN A 95 14.80 7.42 -6.99
N GLU A 96 14.37 8.15 -8.01
CA GLU A 96 15.03 9.39 -8.49
C GLU A 96 14.56 10.64 -7.72
#